data_AF-A0A9E4PUJ9-F1
#
_entry.id   AF-A0A9E4PUJ9-F1
#
_cell.length_a   1.000
_cell.length_b   1.000
_cell.length_c   1.000
_cell.angle_alpha   90.00
_cell.angle_beta   90.00
_cell.angle_gamma   90.00
#
_symmetry.space_group_name_H-M   'P 1'
#
loop_
_entity.id
_entity.type
_entity.pdbx_description
1 polymer ?
#
loop_
_entity_poly.entity_id
_entity_poly.type
_entity_poly.pdbx_seq_one_letter_code
_entity_poly.pdbx_strand_id
1 'polypeptide(L)'
;MSHDEFTGLAAGYALSALDADDLKLFEAHLASCPECRASVAGLRPLVDCLSMMNDEVAPPAGLRERIVATAVAEPKHPEPASRATLDSKAPWWRRPVLWPLPVAAVITVLAVAVAVASVWGSQTGGDLATSERRLDLAYDGIEIMAMADQWWRFSGSGTASGAAGSLAYSAEAGAACLLVWGLPEGDQTVYQVRLTQGDGQVSVRRMWRYNNAMWLILDGDPNRLEKLEITLSIGDLPPASDSPTLFDIPLTSS
;
A
#
# COMPACT_ATOMS: atom_id res chain seq x y z
N MET A 1 -21.93 -8.47 -5.93
CA MET A 1 -20.52 -8.87 -5.92
C MET A 1 -19.75 -7.66 -5.46
N SER A 2 -19.10 -7.77 -4.30
CA SER A 2 -18.44 -6.66 -3.63
C SER A 2 -17.06 -6.41 -4.27
N HIS A 3 -16.55 -5.19 -4.12
CA HIS A 3 -15.20 -4.81 -4.55
C HIS A 3 -14.12 -5.80 -4.04
N ASP A 4 -14.29 -6.26 -2.80
CA ASP A 4 -13.36 -7.15 -2.09
C ASP A 4 -13.11 -8.50 -2.80
N GLU A 5 -14.13 -9.03 -3.50
CA GLU A 5 -14.02 -10.27 -4.28
C GLU A 5 -13.16 -10.10 -5.54
N PHE A 6 -13.06 -8.88 -6.07
CA PHE A 6 -12.35 -8.57 -7.32
C PHE A 6 -10.95 -7.99 -7.11
N THR A 7 -10.57 -7.65 -5.87
CA THR A 7 -9.23 -7.16 -5.54
C THR A 7 -8.14 -8.17 -5.93
N GLY A 8 -8.39 -9.47 -5.71
CA GLY A 8 -7.47 -10.54 -6.13
C GLY A 8 -7.31 -10.66 -7.65
N LEU A 9 -8.38 -10.36 -8.40
CA LEU A 9 -8.39 -10.43 -9.86
C LEU A 9 -7.69 -9.24 -10.53
N ALA A 10 -7.54 -8.11 -9.83
CA ALA A 10 -6.87 -6.92 -10.36
C ALA A 10 -5.38 -7.16 -10.67
N ALA A 11 -4.68 -7.93 -9.82
CA ALA A 11 -3.29 -8.32 -10.06
C ALA A 11 -3.17 -9.28 -11.26
N GLY A 12 -4.04 -10.28 -11.32
CA GLY A 12 -4.11 -11.19 -12.46
C GLY A 12 -4.41 -10.46 -13.77
N TYR A 13 -5.31 -9.47 -13.74
CA TYR A 13 -5.62 -8.64 -14.90
C TYR A 13 -4.43 -7.79 -15.35
N ALA A 14 -3.74 -7.14 -14.41
CA ALA A 14 -2.56 -6.33 -14.71
C ALA A 14 -1.43 -7.15 -15.35
N LEU A 15 -1.25 -8.40 -14.90
CA LEU A 15 -0.26 -9.35 -15.42
C LEU A 15 -0.74 -10.13 -16.66
N SER A 16 -1.95 -9.88 -17.16
CA SER A 16 -2.58 -10.66 -18.24
C SER A 16 -2.60 -12.18 -17.95
N ALA A 17 -2.84 -12.53 -16.68
CA ALA A 17 -2.79 -13.89 -16.16
C ALA A 17 -4.17 -14.47 -15.78
N LEU A 18 -5.26 -13.76 -16.06
CA LEU A 18 -6.63 -14.27 -15.85
C LEU A 18 -7.02 -15.28 -16.92
N ASP A 19 -7.85 -16.25 -16.54
CA ASP A 19 -8.53 -17.09 -17.53
C ASP A 19 -9.64 -16.32 -18.27
N ALA A 20 -10.19 -16.94 -19.32
CA ALA A 20 -11.14 -16.27 -20.20
C ALA A 20 -12.48 -15.91 -19.53
N ASP A 21 -12.87 -16.62 -18.47
CA ASP A 21 -14.13 -16.39 -17.77
C ASP A 21 -13.94 -15.29 -16.71
N ASP A 22 -12.87 -15.36 -15.93
CA ASP A 22 -12.47 -14.34 -14.98
C ASP A 22 -12.16 -13.00 -15.66
N LEU A 23 -11.53 -13.02 -16.83
CA LEU A 23 -11.25 -11.82 -17.61
C LEU A 23 -12.54 -11.08 -17.99
N LYS A 24 -13.53 -11.79 -18.53
CA LYS A 24 -14.82 -11.19 -18.91
C LYS A 24 -15.57 -10.64 -17.71
N LEU A 25 -15.57 -11.38 -16.60
CA LEU A 25 -16.21 -10.96 -15.36
C LEU A 25 -15.55 -9.69 -14.80
N PHE A 26 -14.21 -9.68 -14.78
CA PHE A 26 -13.45 -8.55 -14.27
C PHE A 26 -13.58 -7.31 -15.18
N GLU A 27 -13.57 -7.46 -16.50
CA GLU A 27 -13.76 -6.33 -17.43
C GLU A 27 -15.15 -5.69 -17.30
N ALA A 28 -16.19 -6.50 -17.12
CA ALA A 28 -17.54 -5.99 -16.86
C ALA A 28 -17.58 -5.18 -15.55
N HIS A 29 -16.89 -5.64 -14.50
CA HIS A 29 -16.77 -4.91 -13.23
C HIS A 29 -15.96 -3.61 -13.38
N LEU A 30 -14.82 -3.67 -14.09
CA LEU A 30 -13.88 -2.57 -14.29
C LEU A 30 -14.53 -1.38 -15.01
N ALA A 31 -15.51 -1.62 -15.89
CA ALA A 31 -16.29 -0.57 -16.53
C ALA A 31 -17.12 0.28 -15.55
N SER A 32 -17.45 -0.25 -14.36
CA SER A 32 -18.34 0.40 -13.38
C SER A 32 -17.67 0.76 -12.06
N CYS A 33 -16.55 0.10 -11.69
CA CYS A 33 -15.87 0.34 -10.41
C CYS A 33 -14.65 1.27 -10.56
N PRO A 34 -14.65 2.46 -9.93
CA PRO A 34 -13.49 3.36 -9.93
C PRO A 34 -12.31 2.84 -9.08
N GLU A 35 -12.58 2.12 -7.99
CA GLU A 35 -11.54 1.59 -7.10
C GLU A 35 -10.72 0.51 -7.81
N CYS A 36 -11.36 -0.47 -8.46
CA CYS A 36 -10.65 -1.46 -9.25
C CYS A 36 -9.86 -0.85 -10.41
N ARG A 37 -10.36 0.24 -11.03
CA ARG A 37 -9.58 0.99 -12.04
C ARG A 37 -8.33 1.62 -11.44
N ALA A 38 -8.42 2.20 -10.25
CA ALA A 38 -7.28 2.76 -9.55
C ALA A 38 -6.27 1.67 -9.18
N SER A 39 -6.72 0.52 -8.68
CA SER A 39 -5.84 -0.62 -8.35
C SER A 39 -5.07 -1.13 -9.57
N VAL A 40 -5.74 -1.33 -10.72
CA VAL A 40 -5.07 -1.74 -11.97
C VAL A 40 -4.08 -0.68 -12.45
N ALA A 41 -4.45 0.60 -12.36
CA ALA A 41 -3.55 1.70 -12.74
C ALA A 41 -2.30 1.76 -11.85
N GLY A 42 -2.43 1.51 -10.54
CA GLY A 42 -1.30 1.45 -9.60
C GLY A 42 -0.38 0.25 -9.80
N LEU A 43 -0.88 -0.85 -10.36
CA LEU A 43 -0.10 -2.05 -10.65
C LEU A 43 0.67 -1.97 -11.98
N ARG A 44 0.20 -1.16 -12.94
CA ARG A 44 0.80 -1.03 -14.27
C ARG A 44 2.31 -0.71 -14.25
N PRO A 45 2.79 0.28 -13.48
CA PRO A 45 4.22 0.61 -13.43
C PRO A 45 5.09 -0.54 -12.90
N LEU A 46 4.56 -1.36 -11.98
CA LEU A 46 5.28 -2.51 -11.44
C LEU A 46 5.42 -3.61 -12.49
N VAL A 47 4.38 -3.85 -13.29
CA VAL A 47 4.41 -4.82 -14.40
C VAL A 47 5.38 -4.35 -15.50
N ASP A 48 5.46 -3.05 -15.75
CA ASP A 48 6.41 -2.48 -16.69
C ASP A 48 7.86 -2.69 -16.21
N CYS A 49 8.15 -2.48 -14.91
CA CYS A 49 9.45 -2.78 -14.32
C CYS A 49 9.84 -4.26 -14.49
N LEU A 50 8.91 -5.19 -14.24
CA LEU A 50 9.15 -6.62 -14.43
C LEU A 50 9.50 -6.95 -15.89
N SER A 51 8.87 -6.29 -16.85
CA SER A 51 9.14 -6.50 -18.28
C SER A 51 10.56 -6.08 -18.68
N MET A 52 11.15 -5.11 -17.97
CA MET A 52 12.53 -4.64 -18.21
C MET A 52 13.60 -5.54 -17.59
N MET A 53 13.24 -6.52 -16.75
CA MET A 53 14.18 -7.42 -16.09
C MET A 53 14.60 -8.61 -16.97
N ASN A 54 13.94 -8.82 -18.10
CA ASN A 54 14.30 -9.89 -19.03
C ASN A 54 15.38 -9.47 -20.03
N ASP A 55 16.25 -10.41 -20.38
CA ASP A 55 17.23 -10.22 -21.44
C ASP A 55 16.55 -9.94 -22.79
N GLU A 56 17.13 -9.03 -23.57
CA GLU A 56 16.62 -8.69 -24.89
C GLU A 56 16.81 -9.87 -25.87
N VAL A 57 15.71 -10.41 -26.38
CA VAL A 57 15.72 -11.48 -27.38
C VAL A 57 15.49 -10.88 -28.76
N ALA A 58 16.42 -11.14 -29.69
CA ALA A 58 16.29 -10.69 -31.07
C ALA A 58 15.02 -11.27 -31.73
N PRO A 59 14.12 -10.43 -32.28
CA PRO A 59 12.91 -10.92 -32.91
C PRO A 59 13.23 -11.66 -34.23
N PRO A 60 12.40 -12.65 -34.63
CA PRO A 60 12.55 -13.33 -35.92
C PRO A 60 12.54 -12.35 -37.10
N ALA A 61 13.38 -12.62 -38.10
CA ALA A 61 13.40 -11.84 -39.33
C ALA A 61 12.00 -11.80 -39.99
N GLY A 62 11.54 -10.61 -40.39
CA GLY A 62 10.24 -10.42 -41.01
C GLY A 62 9.05 -10.25 -40.03
N LEU A 63 9.27 -10.33 -38.72
CA LEU A 63 8.19 -10.15 -37.73
C LEU A 63 7.56 -8.75 -37.83
N ARG A 64 8.39 -7.71 -38.02
CA ARG A 64 7.94 -6.32 -38.15
C ARG A 64 7.04 -6.13 -39.37
N GLU A 65 7.46 -6.63 -40.52
CA GLU A 65 6.72 -6.54 -41.77
C GLU A 65 5.36 -7.25 -41.66
N ARG A 66 5.33 -8.42 -41.00
CA ARG A 66 4.08 -9.15 -40.74
C ARG A 66 3.13 -8.37 -39.84
N ILE A 67 3.60 -7.83 -38.71
CA ILE A 67 2.77 -7.06 -37.78
C ILE A 67 2.20 -5.80 -38.46
N VAL A 68 3.04 -5.06 -39.19
CA VAL A 68 2.59 -3.86 -39.92
C VAL A 68 1.56 -4.22 -40.99
N ALA A 69 1.78 -5.29 -41.75
CA ALA A 69 0.81 -5.75 -42.75
C ALA A 69 -0.54 -6.14 -42.12
N THR A 70 -0.52 -6.85 -40.98
CA THR A 70 -1.74 -7.23 -40.24
C THR A 70 -2.48 -6.01 -39.71
N ALA A 71 -1.78 -5.05 -39.08
CA ALA A 71 -2.40 -3.84 -38.54
C ALA A 71 -3.03 -2.94 -39.62
N VAL A 72 -2.46 -2.91 -40.82
CA VAL A 72 -3.03 -2.18 -41.98
C VAL A 72 -4.25 -2.89 -42.56
N ALA A 73 -4.28 -4.23 -42.51
CA ALA A 73 -5.38 -5.04 -43.03
C ALA A 73 -6.60 -5.10 -42.08
N GLU A 74 -6.42 -4.77 -40.80
CA GLU A 74 -7.49 -4.84 -39.80
C GLU A 74 -8.51 -3.70 -40.01
N PRO A 75 -9.82 -4.01 -40.11
CA PRO A 75 -10.83 -2.99 -40.26
C PRO A 75 -10.86 -2.09 -39.03
N LYS A 76 -10.64 -0.78 -39.23
CA LYS A 76 -10.74 0.21 -38.16
C LYS A 76 -12.13 0.12 -37.51
N HIS A 77 -12.19 -0.33 -36.27
CA HIS A 77 -13.40 -0.19 -35.45
C HIS A 77 -13.77 1.30 -35.39
N PRO A 78 -15.06 1.65 -35.50
CA PRO A 78 -15.47 3.04 -35.37
C PRO A 78 -15.06 3.53 -33.98
N GLU A 79 -14.28 4.62 -33.96
CA GLU A 79 -13.97 5.37 -32.75
C GLU A 79 -15.27 5.63 -31.98
N PRO A 80 -15.30 5.46 -30.64
CA PRO A 80 -16.43 5.92 -29.86
C PRO A 80 -16.55 7.41 -30.13
N ALA A 81 -17.65 7.81 -30.78
CA ALA A 81 -17.93 9.20 -31.11
C ALA A 81 -17.64 10.06 -29.88
N SER A 82 -16.67 10.98 -30.01
CA SER A 82 -16.38 11.99 -29.00
C SER A 82 -17.72 12.55 -28.57
N ARG A 83 -18.05 12.44 -27.28
CA ARG A 83 -19.29 13.01 -26.73
C ARG A 83 -19.41 14.44 -27.24
N ALA A 84 -20.34 14.65 -28.16
CA ALA A 84 -20.69 15.97 -28.62
C ALA A 84 -21.04 16.77 -27.38
N THR A 85 -20.22 17.77 -27.07
CA THR A 85 -20.61 18.85 -26.17
C THR A 85 -21.92 19.38 -26.72
N LEU A 86 -23.01 19.18 -25.98
CA LEU A 86 -24.32 19.73 -26.33
C LEU A 86 -24.22 21.24 -26.27
N ASP A 87 -23.88 21.85 -27.40
CA ASP A 87 -24.06 23.26 -27.66
C ASP A 87 -25.56 23.48 -27.90
N SER A 88 -26.32 23.60 -26.81
CA SER A 88 -27.72 24.00 -26.87
C SER A 88 -27.81 25.51 -26.69
N LYS A 89 -27.65 26.23 -27.80
CA LYS A 89 -28.12 27.61 -27.94
C LYS A 89 -29.66 27.61 -27.92
N ALA A 90 -30.24 27.74 -26.74
CA ALA A 90 -31.61 28.21 -26.58
C ALA A 90 -31.59 29.69 -26.12
N PRO A 91 -32.40 30.57 -26.73
CA PRO A 91 -32.27 32.01 -26.55
C PRO A 91 -32.82 32.45 -25.19
N TRP A 92 -31.93 33.02 -24.39
CA TRP A 92 -32.12 33.52 -23.02
C TRP A 92 -33.21 34.58 -22.77
N TRP A 93 -33.92 35.06 -23.79
CA TRP A 93 -34.81 36.24 -23.68
C TRP A 93 -36.31 35.97 -23.67
N ARG A 94 -36.75 34.72 -23.49
CA ARG A 94 -38.18 34.44 -23.39
C ARG A 94 -38.52 33.50 -22.24
N ARG A 95 -38.42 34.00 -21.00
CA ARG A 95 -39.39 33.68 -19.94
C ARG A 95 -39.62 34.91 -19.04
N PRO A 96 -40.88 35.24 -18.72
CA PRO A 96 -41.24 36.42 -17.95
C PRO A 96 -40.99 36.21 -16.44
N VAL A 97 -40.63 37.32 -15.81
CA VAL A 97 -40.38 37.54 -14.38
C VAL A 97 -41.57 37.10 -13.51
N LEU A 98 -41.31 36.45 -12.36
CA LEU A 98 -41.99 36.62 -11.05
C LEU A 98 -41.49 35.62 -9.98
N TRP A 99 -40.50 36.03 -9.16
CA TRP A 99 -40.43 35.97 -7.68
C TRP A 99 -38.98 36.12 -7.18
N PRO A 100 -38.68 36.94 -6.17
CA PRO A 100 -37.36 36.96 -5.55
C PRO A 100 -37.29 35.79 -4.54
N LEU A 101 -36.56 34.73 -4.91
CA LEU A 101 -36.01 33.82 -3.91
C LEU A 101 -34.99 34.62 -3.07
N PRO A 102 -35.00 34.53 -1.74
CA PRO A 102 -34.04 35.25 -0.92
C PRO A 102 -32.65 34.67 -1.21
N VAL A 103 -31.79 35.48 -1.82
CA VAL A 103 -30.39 35.16 -2.16
C VAL A 103 -29.59 34.64 -0.95
N ALA A 104 -30.08 34.88 0.27
CA ALA A 104 -29.53 34.33 1.51
C ALA A 104 -29.61 32.79 1.62
N ALA A 105 -30.62 32.13 1.05
CA ALA A 105 -30.81 30.68 1.23
C ALA A 105 -29.88 29.81 0.35
N VAL A 106 -29.43 30.34 -0.79
CA VAL A 106 -28.51 29.61 -1.68
C VAL A 106 -27.08 29.68 -1.16
N ILE A 107 -26.69 30.81 -0.56
CA ILE A 107 -25.35 31.01 0.04
C ILE A 107 -25.16 30.09 1.24
N THR A 108 -26.18 29.92 2.09
CA THR A 108 -26.09 29.01 3.24
C THR A 108 -25.99 27.55 2.82
N VAL A 109 -26.77 27.10 1.82
CA VAL A 109 -26.67 25.72 1.30
C VAL A 109 -25.30 25.47 0.67
N LEU A 110 -24.75 26.43 -0.08
CA LEU A 110 -23.41 26.28 -0.68
C LEU A 110 -22.32 26.26 0.40
N ALA A 111 -22.40 27.13 1.42
CA ALA A 111 -21.45 27.16 2.53
C ALA A 111 -21.49 25.87 3.36
N VAL A 112 -22.68 25.32 3.61
CA VAL A 112 -22.85 24.02 4.28
C VAL A 112 -22.30 22.89 3.42
N ALA A 113 -22.55 22.89 2.10
CA ALA A 113 -22.00 21.89 1.20
C ALA A 113 -20.47 21.93 1.14
N VAL A 114 -19.86 23.12 1.11
CA VAL A 114 -18.40 23.29 1.17
C VAL A 114 -17.85 22.85 2.53
N ALA A 115 -18.53 23.18 3.63
CA ALA A 115 -18.12 22.73 4.97
C ALA A 115 -18.17 21.18 5.08
N VAL A 116 -19.25 20.54 4.62
CA VAL A 116 -19.38 19.08 4.61
C VAL A 116 -18.33 18.44 3.69
N ALA A 117 -18.11 18.99 2.50
CA ALA A 117 -17.07 18.51 1.58
C ALA A 117 -15.66 18.67 2.17
N SER A 118 -15.38 19.74 2.92
CA SER A 118 -14.09 19.96 3.58
C SER A 118 -13.84 18.97 4.72
N VAL A 119 -14.89 18.61 5.47
CA VAL A 119 -14.84 17.59 6.55
C VAL A 119 -14.70 16.17 5.99
N TRP A 120 -15.23 15.89 4.80
CA TRP A 120 -15.05 14.60 4.13
C TRP A 120 -13.72 14.50 3.38
N GLY A 121 -13.22 15.60 2.81
CA GLY A 121 -11.93 15.66 2.13
C GLY A 121 -10.72 15.56 3.07
N SER A 122 -10.84 16.03 4.32
CA SER A 122 -9.79 15.85 5.33
C SER A 122 -9.66 14.41 5.82
N GLN A 123 -10.71 13.60 5.68
CA GLN A 123 -10.65 12.16 5.98
C GLN A 123 -9.91 11.38 4.89
N THR A 124 -10.01 11.78 3.63
CA THR A 124 -9.31 11.11 2.51
C THR A 124 -7.82 11.47 2.43
N GLY A 125 -7.40 12.63 2.95
CA GLY A 125 -6.00 13.04 2.98
C GLY A 125 -5.15 12.32 4.04
N GLY A 126 -5.77 11.81 5.12
CA GLY A 126 -5.06 11.11 6.19
C GLY A 126 -4.52 9.73 5.79
N ASP A 127 -5.26 9.00 4.96
CA ASP A 127 -4.88 7.65 4.52
C ASP A 127 -3.71 7.66 3.53
N LEU A 128 -3.64 8.67 2.65
CA LEU A 128 -2.52 8.81 1.70
C LEU A 128 -1.24 9.23 2.42
N ALA A 129 -1.31 10.22 3.32
CA ALA A 129 -0.14 10.69 4.06
C ALA A 129 0.44 9.62 5.02
N THR A 130 -0.41 8.75 5.57
CA THR A 130 0.04 7.62 6.40
C THR A 130 0.60 6.46 5.57
N SER A 131 0.12 6.27 4.33
CA SER A 131 0.66 5.28 3.40
C SER A 131 2.05 5.67 2.88
N GLU A 132 2.22 6.91 2.41
CA GLU A 132 3.52 7.43 1.93
C GLU A 132 4.61 7.29 2.99
N ARG A 133 4.31 7.68 4.24
CA ARG A 133 5.26 7.61 5.36
C ARG A 133 5.71 6.18 5.69
N ARG A 134 4.87 5.17 5.46
CA ARG A 134 5.23 3.76 5.69
C ARG A 134 6.13 3.23 4.57
N LEU A 135 5.94 3.73 3.35
CA LEU A 135 6.77 3.37 2.20
C LEU A 135 8.20 3.86 2.41
N ASP A 136 8.36 5.13 2.80
CA ASP A 136 9.68 5.73 3.07
C ASP A 136 10.42 4.96 4.18
N LEU A 137 9.75 4.67 5.29
CA LEU A 137 10.34 3.89 6.39
C LEU A 137 10.73 2.46 5.98
N ALA A 138 10.01 1.83 5.04
CA ALA A 138 10.37 0.52 4.53
C ALA A 138 11.61 0.59 3.62
N TYR A 139 11.70 1.61 2.77
CA TYR A 139 12.89 1.85 1.94
C TYR A 139 14.13 2.14 2.78
N ASP A 140 14.04 3.01 3.79
CA ASP A 140 15.12 3.27 4.75
C ASP A 140 15.59 1.98 5.43
N GLY A 141 14.63 1.13 5.84
CA GLY A 141 14.93 -0.17 6.44
C GLY A 141 15.66 -1.11 5.49
N ILE A 142 15.21 -1.20 4.23
CA ILE A 142 15.87 -2.00 3.19
C ILE A 142 17.29 -1.49 2.93
N GLU A 143 17.47 -0.18 2.89
CA GLU A 143 18.78 0.45 2.73
C GLU A 143 19.70 0.02 3.88
N ILE A 144 19.30 0.26 5.14
CA ILE A 144 20.06 -0.17 6.35
C ILE A 144 20.41 -1.65 6.29
N MET A 145 19.46 -2.52 5.93
CA MET A 145 19.69 -3.96 5.80
C MET A 145 20.71 -4.26 4.70
N ALA A 146 20.66 -3.59 3.55
CA ALA A 146 21.61 -3.80 2.45
C ALA A 146 23.05 -3.39 2.82
N MET A 147 23.20 -2.37 3.67
CA MET A 147 24.50 -1.89 4.18
C MET A 147 24.85 -2.44 5.59
N ALA A 148 24.17 -3.48 6.04
CA ALA A 148 24.38 -4.02 7.38
C ALA A 148 25.68 -4.83 7.49
N ASP A 149 26.51 -4.46 8.47
CA ASP A 149 27.72 -5.19 8.84
C ASP A 149 27.45 -6.36 9.80
N GLN A 150 26.33 -6.34 10.51
CA GLN A 150 25.95 -7.37 11.48
C GLN A 150 24.51 -7.85 11.30
N TRP A 151 24.30 -9.14 11.52
CA TRP A 151 23.01 -9.80 11.33
C TRP A 151 22.72 -10.82 12.44
N TRP A 152 21.49 -10.79 12.93
CA TRP A 152 20.92 -11.81 13.81
C TRP A 152 19.68 -12.40 13.15
N ARG A 153 19.52 -13.72 13.24
CA ARG A 153 18.31 -14.43 12.81
C ARG A 153 17.67 -15.11 14.00
N PHE A 154 16.35 -15.07 14.04
CA PHE A 154 15.58 -15.72 15.09
C PHE A 154 14.29 -16.31 14.50
N SER A 155 13.82 -17.36 15.14
CA SER A 155 12.54 -18.01 14.84
C SER A 155 11.70 -18.02 16.10
N GLY A 156 10.40 -17.80 15.95
CA GLY A 156 9.45 -17.88 17.04
C GLY A 156 9.32 -19.31 17.56
N SER A 157 8.90 -19.42 18.81
CA SER A 157 8.62 -20.69 19.47
C SER A 157 7.20 -20.66 20.06
N GLY A 158 6.66 -21.83 20.43
CA GLY A 158 5.33 -21.92 21.03
C GLY A 158 4.22 -21.45 20.09
N THR A 159 3.44 -20.46 20.53
CA THR A 159 2.29 -19.89 19.79
C THR A 159 2.68 -19.06 18.57
N ALA A 160 3.96 -18.70 18.43
CA ALA A 160 4.51 -18.00 17.26
C ALA A 160 5.50 -18.88 16.48
N SER A 161 5.34 -20.21 16.48
CA SER A 161 6.25 -21.14 15.77
C SER A 161 6.34 -20.92 14.26
N GLY A 162 5.33 -20.30 13.65
CA GLY A 162 5.35 -19.87 12.25
C GLY A 162 6.06 -18.55 11.99
N ALA A 163 6.42 -17.82 13.05
CA ALA A 163 7.06 -16.52 12.94
C ALA A 163 8.59 -16.67 12.83
N ALA A 164 9.21 -15.83 12.03
CA ALA A 164 10.66 -15.70 11.96
C ALA A 164 11.03 -14.26 11.70
N GLY A 165 12.27 -13.90 12.01
CA GLY A 165 12.73 -12.54 11.84
C GLY A 165 14.22 -12.42 11.69
N SER A 166 14.64 -11.24 11.28
CA SER A 166 16.04 -10.85 11.15
C SER A 166 16.21 -9.45 11.70
N LEU A 167 17.31 -9.25 12.43
CA LEU A 167 17.79 -7.94 12.86
C LEU A 167 19.09 -7.69 12.13
N ALA A 168 19.20 -6.54 11.48
CA ALA A 168 20.41 -6.13 10.76
C ALA A 168 20.88 -4.80 11.33
N TYR A 169 22.17 -4.63 11.55
CA TYR A 169 22.77 -3.38 12.02
C TYR A 169 23.78 -2.86 11.01
N SER A 170 23.70 -1.55 10.73
CA SER A 170 24.71 -0.83 9.96
C SER A 170 25.35 0.26 10.81
N ALA A 171 26.66 0.12 11.03
CA ALA A 171 27.49 1.12 11.67
C ALA A 171 27.59 2.42 10.84
N GLU A 172 27.45 2.33 9.52
CA GLU A 172 27.46 3.48 8.60
C GLU A 172 26.18 4.32 8.74
N ALA A 173 25.01 3.67 8.75
CA ALA A 173 23.73 4.34 9.02
C ALA A 173 23.56 4.71 10.50
N GLY A 174 24.31 4.08 11.40
CA GLY A 174 24.16 4.24 12.84
C GLY A 174 22.80 3.72 13.36
N ALA A 175 22.20 2.77 12.66
CA ALA A 175 20.85 2.27 12.92
C ALA A 175 20.74 0.76 12.67
N ALA A 176 19.79 0.13 13.34
CA ALA A 176 19.43 -1.27 13.13
C ALA A 176 18.00 -1.39 12.59
N CYS A 177 17.79 -2.31 11.66
CA CYS A 177 16.47 -2.63 11.10
C CYS A 177 16.06 -4.05 11.53
N LEU A 178 14.89 -4.14 12.17
CA LEU A 178 14.24 -5.37 12.59
C LEU A 178 13.10 -5.70 11.64
N LEU A 179 13.12 -6.91 11.09
CA LEU A 179 12.10 -7.47 10.21
C LEU A 179 11.55 -8.75 10.81
N VAL A 180 10.23 -8.90 10.91
CA VAL A 180 9.58 -10.10 11.42
C VAL A 180 8.39 -10.47 10.56
N TRP A 181 8.28 -11.73 10.16
CA TRP A 181 7.20 -12.27 9.34
C TRP A 181 6.59 -13.52 9.99
N GLY A 182 5.44 -13.98 9.49
CA GLY A 182 4.77 -15.19 9.98
C GLY A 182 4.13 -15.04 11.37
N LEU A 183 3.89 -13.80 11.80
CA LEU A 183 3.20 -13.49 13.05
C LEU A 183 1.69 -13.79 12.95
N PRO A 184 1.03 -14.25 14.03
CA PRO A 184 -0.40 -14.59 14.02
C PRO A 184 -1.29 -13.37 13.70
N GLU A 185 -2.11 -13.45 12.66
CA GLU A 185 -2.99 -12.34 12.31
C GLU A 185 -4.18 -12.21 13.27
N GLY A 186 -4.54 -10.98 13.65
CA GLY A 186 -5.75 -10.70 14.42
C GLY A 186 -6.13 -9.21 14.32
N ASP A 187 -7.44 -8.94 14.32
CA ASP A 187 -8.01 -7.61 14.04
C ASP A 187 -7.61 -6.50 15.04
N GLN A 188 -7.10 -6.85 16.22
CA GLN A 188 -6.69 -5.90 17.27
C GLN A 188 -5.26 -6.13 17.77
N THR A 189 -4.44 -6.76 16.96
CA THR A 189 -3.09 -7.19 17.36
C THR A 189 -2.08 -6.07 17.11
N VAL A 190 -1.57 -5.46 18.18
CA VAL A 190 -0.49 -4.48 18.11
C VAL A 190 0.80 -5.14 18.57
N TYR A 191 1.78 -5.23 17.66
CA TYR A 191 3.11 -5.73 17.99
C TYR A 191 4.01 -4.61 18.49
N GLN A 192 4.67 -4.86 19.60
CA GLN A 192 5.58 -3.92 20.23
C GLN A 192 6.92 -4.60 20.50
N VAL A 193 7.98 -3.80 20.49
CA VAL A 193 9.33 -4.22 20.87
C VAL A 193 9.71 -3.49 22.14
N ARG A 194 10.07 -4.27 23.16
CA ARG A 194 10.63 -3.80 24.43
C ARG A 194 12.14 -3.91 24.35
N LEU A 195 12.81 -2.79 24.55
CA LEU A 195 14.25 -2.64 24.50
C LEU A 195 14.73 -2.31 25.91
N THR A 196 15.56 -3.16 26.50
CA THR A 196 16.16 -2.95 27.82
C THR A 196 17.62 -2.56 27.63
N GLN A 197 17.99 -1.37 28.06
CA GLN A 197 19.37 -0.90 28.08
C GLN A 197 20.09 -1.37 29.36
N GLY A 198 21.42 -1.46 29.32
CA GLY A 198 22.23 -1.90 30.47
C GLY A 198 22.20 -0.96 31.69
N ASP A 199 21.60 0.23 31.58
CA ASP A 199 21.32 1.14 32.69
C ASP A 199 19.96 0.85 33.38
N GLY A 200 19.23 -0.16 32.91
CA GLY A 200 17.89 -0.53 33.36
C GLY A 200 16.76 0.28 32.71
N GLN A 201 17.04 1.18 31.75
CA GLN A 201 15.98 1.87 31.01
C GLN A 201 15.29 0.93 30.04
N VAL A 202 13.96 0.89 30.16
CA VAL A 202 13.09 0.12 29.26
C VAL A 202 12.38 1.09 28.33
N SER A 203 12.62 0.95 27.03
CA SER A 203 11.89 1.69 26.00
C SER A 203 11.00 0.75 25.20
N VAL A 204 9.81 1.21 24.85
CA VAL A 204 8.86 0.44 24.04
C VAL A 204 8.68 1.15 22.70
N ARG A 205 8.73 0.39 21.62
CA ARG A 205 8.53 0.86 20.25
C ARG A 205 7.44 0.04 19.58
N ARG A 206 6.56 0.72 18.84
CA ARG A 206 5.51 0.07 18.06
C ARG A 206 6.10 -0.35 16.71
N MET A 207 5.90 -1.59 16.32
CA MET A 207 6.25 -2.05 14.98
C MET A 207 5.19 -1.60 14.00
N TRP A 208 5.57 -1.30 12.76
CA TRP A 208 4.62 -1.04 11.69
C TRP A 208 4.54 -2.21 10.73
N ARG A 209 3.37 -2.37 10.12
CA ARG A 209 3.14 -3.42 9.13
C ARG A 209 3.35 -2.87 7.74
N TYR A 210 4.12 -3.58 6.94
CA TYR A 210 4.22 -3.38 5.50
C TYR A 210 4.15 -4.76 4.82
N ASN A 211 3.11 -4.95 3.99
CA ASN A 211 2.73 -6.26 3.46
C ASN A 211 2.53 -7.31 4.57
N ASN A 212 3.19 -8.46 4.45
CA ASN A 212 3.11 -9.59 5.39
C ASN A 212 4.17 -9.54 6.50
N ALA A 213 4.95 -8.46 6.58
CA ALA A 213 6.03 -8.32 7.55
C ALA A 213 5.82 -7.11 8.47
N MET A 214 6.30 -7.24 9.69
CA MET A 214 6.41 -6.20 10.70
C MET A 214 7.83 -5.66 10.70
N TRP A 215 7.95 -4.34 10.70
CA TRP A 215 9.20 -3.60 10.59
C TRP A 215 9.39 -2.70 11.80
N LEU A 216 10.65 -2.50 12.20
CA LEU A 216 11.06 -1.50 13.17
C LEU A 216 12.50 -1.05 12.88
N ILE A 217 12.71 0.26 12.78
CA ILE A 217 14.04 0.87 12.74
C ILE A 217 14.37 1.34 14.16
N LEU A 218 15.57 1.00 14.60
CA LEU A 218 16.15 1.34 15.88
C LEU A 218 17.34 2.25 15.64
N ASP A 219 17.30 3.45 16.22
CA ASP A 219 18.46 4.34 16.19
C ASP A 219 19.54 3.82 17.17
N GLY A 220 20.77 3.69 16.69
CA GLY A 220 21.93 3.27 17.46
C GLY A 220 22.30 1.79 17.37
N ASP A 221 23.39 1.45 18.06
CA ASP A 221 23.98 0.11 18.07
C ASP A 221 23.18 -0.85 18.99
N PRO A 222 22.58 -1.93 18.45
CA PRO A 222 21.81 -2.87 19.22
C PRO A 222 22.66 -3.67 20.22
N ASN A 223 23.98 -3.77 20.04
CA ASN A 223 24.87 -4.46 21.00
C ASN A 223 24.93 -3.77 22.37
N ARG A 224 24.47 -2.52 22.47
CA ARG A 224 24.35 -1.79 23.74
C ARG A 224 23.10 -2.18 24.53
N LEU A 225 22.17 -2.88 23.90
CA LEU A 225 20.96 -3.37 24.55
C LEU A 225 21.31 -4.65 25.31
N GLU A 226 20.86 -4.71 26.55
CA GLU A 226 20.96 -5.93 27.37
C GLU A 226 19.95 -6.96 26.89
N LYS A 227 18.76 -6.50 26.49
CA LYS A 227 17.67 -7.36 26.03
C LYS A 227 16.79 -6.67 25.00
N LEU A 228 16.38 -7.44 23.98
CA LEU A 228 15.34 -7.05 23.04
C LEU A 228 14.27 -8.14 23.00
N GLU A 229 13.06 -7.76 23.38
CA GLU A 229 11.90 -8.65 23.45
C GLU A 229 10.79 -8.13 22.54
N ILE A 230 10.17 -9.02 21.77
CA ILE A 230 8.99 -8.67 21.00
C ILE A 230 7.77 -9.17 21.78
N THR A 231 6.83 -8.27 22.05
CA THR A 231 5.66 -8.50 22.89
C THR A 231 4.38 -8.25 22.10
N LEU A 232 3.32 -8.99 22.45
CA LEU A 232 1.98 -8.80 21.92
C LEU A 232 1.15 -7.95 22.88
N SER A 233 0.49 -6.91 22.38
CA SER A 233 -0.58 -6.23 23.09
C SER A 233 -1.88 -6.31 22.28
N ILE A 234 -2.98 -6.62 22.98
CA ILE A 234 -4.33 -6.58 22.40
C ILE A 234 -4.90 -5.19 22.68
N GLY A 235 -5.22 -4.45 21.62
CA GLY A 235 -5.76 -3.08 21.71
C GLY A 235 -4.74 -1.99 22.03
N ASP A 236 -5.24 -0.79 22.35
CA ASP A 236 -4.43 0.42 22.60
C ASP A 236 -4.06 0.60 24.09
N LEU A 237 -4.12 -0.49 24.88
CA LEU A 237 -3.75 -0.45 26.29
C LEU A 237 -2.23 -0.24 26.46
N PRO A 238 -1.81 0.56 27.46
CA PRO A 238 -0.41 0.63 27.84
C PRO A 238 0.09 -0.76 28.26
N PRO A 239 1.36 -1.09 28.00
CA PRO A 239 1.88 -2.44 28.17
C PRO A 239 1.71 -2.89 29.61
N ALA A 240 1.00 -4.00 29.81
CA ALA A 240 0.94 -4.65 31.11
C ALA A 240 2.31 -5.28 31.41
N SER A 241 2.72 -5.26 32.68
CA SER A 241 3.94 -5.95 33.13
C SER A 241 3.93 -7.46 32.79
N ASP A 242 2.74 -8.03 32.57
CA ASP A 242 2.50 -9.45 32.32
C ASP A 242 2.16 -9.80 30.86
N SER A 243 2.42 -8.90 29.90
CA SER A 243 2.21 -9.24 28.48
C SER A 243 3.12 -10.41 28.06
N PRO A 244 2.59 -11.44 27.37
CA PRO A 244 3.37 -12.61 27.04
C PRO A 244 4.51 -12.22 26.09
N THR A 245 5.75 -12.46 26.54
CA THR A 245 6.94 -12.36 25.71
C THR A 245 6.83 -13.39 24.59
N LEU A 246 6.74 -12.93 23.34
CA LEU A 246 6.69 -13.82 22.19
C LEU A 246 8.08 -14.22 21.71
N PHE A 247 9.09 -13.37 21.95
CA PHE A 247 10.45 -13.56 21.46
C PHE A 247 11.47 -13.00 22.46
N ASP A 248 12.58 -13.72 22.60
CA ASP A 248 13.81 -13.25 23.24
C ASP A 248 14.90 -13.26 22.16
N ILE A 249 15.44 -12.11 21.79
CA ILE A 249 16.52 -12.03 20.79
C ILE A 249 17.85 -12.06 21.54
N PRO A 250 18.63 -13.16 21.47
CA PRO A 250 19.96 -13.18 22.03
C PRO A 250 20.87 -12.26 21.19
N LEU A 251 21.23 -11.11 21.76
CA LEU A 251 22.12 -10.13 21.15
C LEU A 251 23.61 -10.52 21.30
N THR A 252 23.90 -11.67 21.93
CA THR A 252 25.26 -12.20 22.07
C THR A 252 25.61 -13.13 20.90
N SER A 253 26.67 -12.79 20.17
CA SER A 253 27.21 -13.61 19.09
C SER A 253 27.58 -15.00 19.62
N SER A 254 27.09 -16.05 18.96
CA SER A 254 27.81 -17.33 18.90
C SER A 254 28.76 -17.32 17.71
#